data_AF-A0A7X7ZE87-F1
#
_entry.id   AF-A0A7X7ZE87-F1
#
_cell.length_a   1.000
_cell.length_b   1.000
_cell.length_c   1.000
_cell.angle_alpha   90.00
_cell.angle_beta   90.00
_cell.angle_gamma   90.00
#
_symmetry.space_group_name_H-M   'P 1'
#
loop_
_entity.id
_entity.type
_entity.pdbx_description
1 polymer ?
#
loop_
_entity_poly.entity_id
_entity_poly.type
_entity_poly.pdbx_seq_one_letter_code
_entity_poly.pdbx_strand_id
1 'polypeptide(L)'
;MDISLLINIMLYGVIAVMIVNIIITSKSQKKRKGLIELVNTIKDQDLFFEKADAIIEANQDDAEILNKARVLTLWGIAYHKKYERFDEALNAIELDKLIAVKKGAASIDMNEDSFFYMYLGIPNFLYADQKMDLYQKMEEKMQSLDEELKGQLVREIAKETDKYYKNTDDRGLAFYEKVLDGNYGEYTYSKTMIGLYKSIVNANAARIYLDRGDTEKYQTTVEMLRDFDQSGVGHRWLASLDLKVENEQPEDEEGPSSDENNETFQITEDSAKQADVVDAEVVKEEENKEQDHEEKKEDHE
;
A
#
# COMPACT_ATOMS: atom_id res chain seq x y z
N MET A 1 21.23 52.93 3.25
CA MET A 1 21.43 51.51 2.93
C MET A 1 20.85 51.33 1.54
N ASP A 2 21.67 51.06 0.53
CA ASP A 2 21.22 51.07 -0.86
C ASP A 2 20.11 50.04 -1.05
N ILE A 3 19.02 50.45 -1.71
CA ILE A 3 17.86 49.61 -2.02
C ILE A 3 18.32 48.34 -2.76
N SER A 4 19.36 48.45 -3.59
CA SER A 4 20.01 47.32 -4.28
C SER A 4 20.69 46.32 -3.33
N LEU A 5 21.23 46.76 -2.19
CA LEU A 5 21.84 45.90 -1.18
C LEU A 5 20.76 45.12 -0.40
N LEU A 6 19.64 45.78 -0.09
CA LEU A 6 18.46 45.18 0.56
C LEU A 6 17.78 44.15 -0.35
N ILE A 7 17.63 44.45 -1.64
CA ILE A 7 17.10 43.52 -2.65
C ILE A 7 18.01 42.32 -2.82
N ASN A 8 19.34 42.50 -2.86
CA ASN A 8 20.28 41.37 -2.96
C ASN A 8 20.25 40.46 -1.72
N ILE A 9 20.17 41.02 -0.52
CA ILE A 9 20.05 40.22 0.72
C ILE A 9 18.73 39.43 0.75
N MET A 10 17.63 40.02 0.28
CA MET A 10 16.33 39.35 0.18
C MET A 10 16.38 38.22 -0.88
N LEU A 11 17.05 38.45 -2.02
CA LEU A 11 17.23 37.46 -3.08
C LEU A 11 18.04 36.24 -2.61
N TYR A 12 19.10 36.45 -1.81
CA TYR A 12 19.87 35.36 -1.20
C TYR A 12 19.05 34.56 -0.17
N GLY A 13 18.15 35.22 0.57
CA GLY A 13 17.21 34.56 1.47
C GLY A 13 16.23 33.64 0.74
N VAL A 14 15.66 34.07 -0.39
CA VAL A 14 14.75 33.27 -1.22
C VAL A 14 15.45 32.07 -1.85
N ILE A 15 16.68 32.25 -2.35
CA ILE A 15 17.49 31.16 -2.91
C ILE A 15 17.84 30.12 -1.84
N ALA A 16 18.15 30.54 -0.61
CA ALA A 16 18.44 29.64 0.50
C ALA A 16 17.19 28.80 0.90
N VAL A 17 16.01 29.42 0.95
CA VAL A 17 14.74 28.71 1.21
C VAL A 17 14.41 27.72 0.09
N MET A 18 14.64 28.10 -1.18
CA MET A 18 14.44 27.18 -2.32
C MET A 18 15.40 25.99 -2.29
N ILE A 19 16.68 26.20 -1.93
CA ILE A 19 17.65 25.10 -1.78
C ILE A 19 17.26 24.18 -0.61
N VAL A 20 16.79 24.74 0.51
CA VAL A 20 16.30 23.95 1.65
C VAL A 20 15.07 23.14 1.26
N ASN A 21 14.10 23.72 0.53
CA ASN A 21 12.94 22.99 0.04
C ASN A 21 13.33 21.88 -0.94
N ILE A 22 14.25 22.13 -1.89
CA ILE A 22 14.79 21.09 -2.80
C ILE A 22 15.50 19.98 -2.02
N ILE A 23 16.24 20.32 -0.96
CA ILE A 23 16.91 19.33 -0.10
C ILE A 23 15.89 18.51 0.70
N ILE A 24 14.81 19.13 1.21
CA ILE A 24 13.72 18.45 1.93
C ILE A 24 12.97 17.49 1.00
N THR A 25 12.64 17.93 -0.22
CA THR A 25 12.01 17.09 -1.25
C THR A 25 12.96 15.96 -1.71
N SER A 26 14.27 16.22 -1.83
CA SER A 26 15.26 15.19 -2.17
C SER A 26 15.47 14.16 -1.05
N LYS A 27 15.38 14.58 0.23
CA LYS A 27 15.49 13.69 1.39
C LYS A 27 14.29 12.76 1.48
N SER A 28 13.06 13.26 1.26
CA SER A 28 11.87 12.40 1.26
C SER A 28 11.92 11.38 0.12
N GLN A 29 12.40 11.79 -1.07
CA GLN A 29 12.64 10.89 -2.20
C GLN A 29 13.70 9.83 -1.90
N LYS A 30 14.81 10.20 -1.26
CA LYS A 30 15.86 9.24 -0.85
C LYS A 30 15.35 8.25 0.21
N LYS A 31 14.55 8.71 1.18
CA LYS A 31 13.93 7.85 2.20
C LYS A 31 12.94 6.86 1.56
N ARG A 32 12.09 7.32 0.64
CA ARG A 32 11.17 6.46 -0.13
C ARG A 32 11.92 5.46 -1.00
N LYS A 33 13.02 5.86 -1.64
CA LYS A 33 13.91 4.94 -2.35
C LYS A 33 14.49 3.86 -1.44
N GLY A 34 14.85 4.21 -0.20
CA GLY A 34 15.30 3.26 0.80
C GLY A 34 14.27 2.18 1.12
N LEU A 35 12.99 2.53 1.21
CA LEU A 35 11.90 1.56 1.40
C LEU A 35 11.72 0.63 0.20
N ILE A 36 11.83 1.15 -1.03
CA ILE A 36 11.77 0.34 -2.25
C ILE A 36 12.97 -0.62 -2.32
N GLU A 37 14.17 -0.13 -2.01
CA GLU A 37 15.38 -0.96 -1.96
C GLU A 37 15.30 -2.04 -0.87
N LEU A 38 14.61 -1.77 0.24
CA LEU A 38 14.34 -2.75 1.29
C LEU A 38 13.46 -3.89 0.75
N VAL A 39 12.35 -3.58 0.09
CA VAL A 39 11.45 -4.59 -0.50
C VAL A 39 12.22 -5.49 -1.46
N ASN A 40 13.06 -4.93 -2.32
CA ASN A 40 13.87 -5.69 -3.29
C ASN A 40 14.89 -6.64 -2.64
N THR A 41 15.17 -6.51 -1.34
CA THR A 41 16.06 -7.40 -0.61
C THR A 41 15.34 -8.52 0.15
N ILE A 42 14.00 -8.62 0.08
CA ILE A 42 13.22 -9.60 0.87
C ILE A 42 13.64 -11.06 0.68
N LYS A 43 14.30 -11.42 -0.43
CA LYS A 43 14.78 -12.80 -0.63
C LYS A 43 16.00 -13.13 0.25
N ASP A 44 16.81 -12.12 0.57
CA ASP A 44 17.98 -12.25 1.44
C ASP A 44 17.59 -11.80 2.85
N GLN A 45 17.30 -12.77 3.72
CA GLN A 45 16.81 -12.53 5.07
C GLN A 45 17.73 -11.62 5.89
N ASP A 46 19.03 -11.88 5.86
CA ASP A 46 19.97 -11.20 6.75
C ASP A 46 20.18 -9.76 6.25
N LEU A 47 20.34 -9.58 4.93
CA LEU A 47 20.42 -8.25 4.33
C LEU A 47 19.13 -7.44 4.52
N PHE A 48 17.97 -8.09 4.39
CA PHE A 48 16.67 -7.44 4.58
C PHE A 48 16.54 -6.88 5.99
N PHE A 49 16.77 -7.70 7.03
CA PHE A 49 16.64 -7.24 8.41
C PHE A 49 17.71 -6.22 8.79
N GLU A 50 18.95 -6.36 8.32
CA GLU A 50 19.99 -5.34 8.51
C GLU A 50 19.55 -3.99 7.95
N LYS A 51 19.02 -3.96 6.71
CA LYS A 51 18.53 -2.74 6.09
C LYS A 51 17.29 -2.17 6.78
N ALA A 52 16.37 -3.03 7.20
CA ALA A 52 15.17 -2.61 7.91
C ALA A 52 15.52 -1.91 9.23
N ASP A 53 16.41 -2.53 10.02
CA ASP A 53 16.87 -1.99 11.30
C ASP A 53 17.60 -0.65 11.08
N ALA A 54 18.48 -0.55 10.06
CA ALA A 54 19.16 0.70 9.71
C ALA A 54 18.19 1.83 9.31
N ILE A 55 17.11 1.51 8.56
CA ILE A 55 16.09 2.51 8.20
C ILE A 55 15.32 2.95 9.45
N ILE A 56 14.95 2.02 10.34
CA ILE A 56 14.26 2.31 11.59
C ILE A 56 15.13 3.23 12.46
N GLU A 57 16.40 2.88 12.69
CA GLU A 57 17.33 3.68 13.50
C GLU A 57 17.54 5.09 12.93
N ALA A 58 17.64 5.23 11.61
CA ALA A 58 17.91 6.50 10.95
C ALA A 58 16.70 7.45 10.87
N ASN A 59 15.48 6.98 11.12
CA ASN A 59 14.24 7.75 10.91
C ASN A 59 13.37 7.86 12.17
N GLN A 60 13.98 7.86 13.36
CA GLN A 60 13.26 8.04 14.63
C GLN A 60 12.49 9.37 14.72
N ASP A 61 12.85 10.37 13.91
CA ASP A 61 12.20 11.68 13.82
C ASP A 61 11.09 11.77 12.75
N ASP A 62 10.93 10.74 11.91
CA ASP A 62 10.00 10.68 10.79
C ASP A 62 9.01 9.54 10.98
N ALA A 63 7.89 9.86 11.64
CA ALA A 63 6.91 8.87 12.07
C ALA A 63 6.29 8.08 10.91
N GLU A 64 6.13 8.68 9.72
CA GLU A 64 5.58 7.98 8.55
C GLU A 64 6.58 6.93 8.05
N ILE A 65 7.82 7.33 7.76
CA ILE A 65 8.85 6.41 7.24
C ILE A 65 9.19 5.32 8.26
N LEU A 66 9.26 5.68 9.54
CA LEU A 66 9.48 4.75 10.64
C LEU A 66 8.40 3.66 10.66
N ASN A 67 7.12 4.04 10.60
CA ASN A 67 6.04 3.06 10.66
C ASN A 67 5.91 2.25 9.36
N LYS A 68 6.20 2.82 8.19
CA LYS A 68 6.35 2.06 6.94
C LYS A 68 7.42 0.99 7.04
N ALA A 69 8.60 1.33 7.57
CA ALA A 69 9.69 0.37 7.78
C ALA A 69 9.32 -0.72 8.80
N ARG A 70 8.61 -0.38 9.88
CA ARG A 70 8.10 -1.35 10.86
C ARG A 70 7.07 -2.31 10.24
N VAL A 71 6.15 -1.82 9.41
CA VAL A 71 5.19 -2.65 8.66
C VAL A 71 5.94 -3.62 7.72
N LEU A 72 6.92 -3.12 6.96
CA LEU A 72 7.75 -3.97 6.09
C LEU A 72 8.56 -4.99 6.89
N THR A 73 9.05 -4.62 8.08
CA THR A 73 9.75 -5.55 8.99
C THR A 73 8.84 -6.69 9.43
N LEU A 74 7.59 -6.37 9.81
CA LEU A 74 6.59 -7.39 10.18
C LEU A 74 6.24 -8.28 8.98
N TRP A 75 6.16 -7.70 7.78
CA TRP A 75 6.01 -8.48 6.55
C TRP A 75 7.19 -9.41 6.30
N GLY A 76 8.44 -8.95 6.47
CA GLY A 76 9.62 -9.81 6.38
C GLY A 76 9.66 -10.91 7.43
N ILE A 77 9.19 -10.64 8.64
CA ILE A 77 9.02 -11.66 9.69
C ILE A 77 8.05 -12.75 9.22
N ALA A 78 6.91 -12.38 8.65
CA ALA A 78 5.94 -13.33 8.12
C ALA A 78 6.51 -14.11 6.92
N TYR A 79 7.17 -13.43 5.99
CA TYR A 79 7.79 -14.00 4.79
C TYR A 79 8.87 -15.05 5.13
N HIS A 80 9.77 -14.73 6.05
CA HIS A 80 10.86 -15.63 6.48
C HIS A 80 10.48 -16.56 7.63
N LYS A 81 9.22 -16.55 8.07
CA LYS A 81 8.68 -17.39 9.16
C LYS A 81 9.40 -17.20 10.50
N LYS A 82 9.85 -15.98 10.80
CA LYS A 82 10.53 -15.58 12.05
C LYS A 82 9.56 -15.17 13.15
N TYR A 83 8.51 -15.98 13.34
CA TYR A 83 7.36 -15.64 14.16
C TYR A 83 7.67 -15.37 15.62
N GLU A 84 8.82 -15.81 16.12
CA GLU A 84 9.32 -15.47 17.46
C GLU A 84 9.48 -13.96 17.70
N ARG A 85 9.66 -13.15 16.63
CA ARG A 85 9.76 -11.69 16.68
C ARG A 85 8.42 -10.97 16.41
N PHE A 86 7.36 -11.71 16.11
CA PHE A 86 6.13 -11.16 15.55
C PHE A 86 5.43 -10.18 16.50
N ASP A 87 5.23 -10.57 17.76
CA ASP A 87 4.50 -9.74 18.73
C ASP A 87 5.21 -8.41 19.01
N GLU A 88 6.54 -8.44 19.14
CA GLU A 88 7.35 -7.25 19.34
C GLU A 88 7.22 -6.29 18.14
N ALA A 89 7.40 -6.81 16.92
CA ALA A 89 7.29 -6.03 15.70
C ALA A 89 5.87 -5.47 15.49
N LEU A 90 4.82 -6.27 15.76
CA LEU A 90 3.44 -5.83 15.65
C LEU A 90 3.12 -4.71 16.64
N ASN A 91 3.57 -4.83 17.89
CA ASN A 91 3.33 -3.83 18.92
C ASN A 91 4.08 -2.52 18.66
N ALA A 92 5.24 -2.57 18.01
CA ALA A 92 6.01 -1.37 17.67
C ALA A 92 5.33 -0.49 16.60
N ILE A 93 4.39 -1.02 15.79
CA ILE A 93 3.72 -0.24 14.75
C ILE A 93 2.65 0.68 15.36
N GLU A 94 2.79 1.98 15.10
CA GLU A 94 1.86 3.04 15.46
C GLU A 94 1.05 3.44 14.21
N LEU A 95 -0.07 2.73 13.99
CA LEU A 95 -0.85 2.86 12.74
C LEU A 95 -1.53 4.23 12.59
N ASP A 96 -1.83 4.91 13.69
CA ASP A 96 -2.38 6.27 13.69
C ASP A 96 -1.44 7.27 13.00
N LYS A 97 -0.13 7.01 13.01
CA LYS A 97 0.87 7.84 12.31
C LYS A 97 0.84 7.67 10.79
N LEU A 98 0.13 6.67 10.28
CA LEU A 98 -0.03 6.42 8.85
C LEU A 98 -1.40 6.88 8.32
N ILE A 99 -2.25 7.45 9.17
CA ILE A 99 -3.56 7.97 8.79
C ILE A 99 -3.50 9.50 8.76
N ALA A 100 -3.87 10.08 7.63
CA ALA A 100 -4.02 11.52 7.49
C ALA A 100 -5.50 11.92 7.63
N VAL A 101 -5.76 13.17 7.98
CA VAL A 101 -7.12 13.74 7.94
C VAL A 101 -7.25 14.59 6.68
N LYS A 102 -8.16 14.20 5.79
CA LYS A 102 -8.44 14.90 4.52
C LYS A 102 -9.92 15.26 4.45
N LYS A 103 -10.22 16.56 4.34
CA LYS A 103 -11.60 17.09 4.32
C LYS A 103 -12.47 16.60 5.50
N GLY A 104 -11.87 16.46 6.69
CA GLY A 104 -12.54 16.02 7.91
C GLY A 104 -12.79 14.52 8.04
N ALA A 105 -12.30 13.70 7.10
CA ALA A 105 -12.34 12.25 7.16
C ALA A 105 -10.93 11.65 7.21
N ALA A 106 -10.80 10.47 7.82
CA ALA A 106 -9.56 9.71 7.78
C ALA A 106 -9.27 9.21 6.37
N SER A 107 -8.02 9.35 5.94
CA SER A 107 -7.55 8.99 4.62
C SER A 107 -6.20 8.29 4.74
N ILE A 108 -6.08 7.18 4.03
CA ILE A 108 -4.85 6.39 3.92
C ILE A 108 -4.25 6.49 2.52
N ASP A 109 -4.70 7.41 1.66
CA ASP A 109 -4.34 7.48 0.22
C ASP A 109 -2.81 7.40 -0.01
N MET A 110 -2.01 8.03 0.85
CA MET A 110 -0.54 8.11 0.75
C MET A 110 0.19 6.92 1.39
N ASN A 111 -0.52 6.09 2.15
CA ASN A 111 0.00 4.99 2.97
C ASN A 111 -0.78 3.69 2.76
N GLU A 112 -1.61 3.61 1.72
CA GLU A 112 -2.49 2.48 1.46
C GLU A 112 -1.70 1.19 1.20
N ASP A 113 -0.46 1.31 0.70
CA ASP A 113 0.51 0.21 0.59
C ASP A 113 0.80 -0.45 1.95
N SER A 114 0.95 0.34 3.00
CA SER A 114 1.16 -0.16 4.36
C SER A 114 -0.08 -0.84 4.90
N PHE A 115 -1.25 -0.27 4.64
CA PHE A 115 -2.53 -0.88 5.02
C PHE A 115 -2.83 -2.13 4.22
N PHE A 116 -2.39 -2.23 2.96
CA PHE A 116 -2.43 -3.47 2.19
C PHE A 116 -1.66 -4.59 2.88
N TYR A 117 -0.43 -4.34 3.35
CA TYR A 117 0.31 -5.37 4.10
C TYR A 117 -0.39 -5.75 5.40
N MET A 118 -0.91 -4.78 6.14
CA MET A 118 -1.57 -5.02 7.42
C MET A 118 -2.91 -5.77 7.28
N TYR A 119 -3.70 -5.46 6.25
CA TYR A 119 -5.02 -6.04 6.06
C TYR A 119 -5.03 -7.32 5.21
N LEU A 120 -4.12 -7.45 4.24
CA LEU A 120 -4.19 -8.47 3.20
C LEU A 120 -2.89 -9.28 3.11
N GLY A 121 -1.75 -8.60 2.91
CA GLY A 121 -0.47 -9.25 2.65
C GLY A 121 0.00 -10.18 3.79
N ILE A 122 0.18 -9.63 4.99
CA ILE A 122 0.62 -10.38 6.17
C ILE A 122 -0.43 -11.42 6.58
N PRO A 123 -1.73 -11.09 6.69
CA PRO A 123 -2.75 -12.08 7.03
C PRO A 123 -2.79 -13.27 6.08
N ASN A 124 -2.57 -13.08 4.78
CA ASN A 124 -2.48 -14.19 3.81
C ASN A 124 -1.33 -15.15 4.11
N PHE A 125 -0.14 -14.66 4.49
CA PHE A 125 0.97 -15.52 4.93
C PHE A 125 0.59 -16.31 6.18
N LEU A 126 0.02 -15.63 7.18
CA LEU A 126 -0.35 -16.27 8.44
C LEU A 126 -1.41 -17.36 8.25
N TYR A 127 -2.39 -17.12 7.38
CA TYR A 127 -3.38 -18.13 7.00
C TYR A 127 -2.72 -19.33 6.30
N ALA A 128 -1.88 -19.08 5.28
CA ALA A 128 -1.19 -20.12 4.54
C ALA A 128 -0.33 -21.01 5.46
N ASP A 129 0.38 -20.39 6.40
CA ASP A 129 1.24 -21.07 7.38
C ASP A 129 0.50 -21.58 8.62
N GLN A 130 -0.84 -21.49 8.63
CA GLN A 130 -1.73 -21.97 9.70
C GLN A 130 -1.41 -21.33 11.08
N LYS A 131 -0.94 -20.09 11.09
CA LYS A 131 -0.64 -19.26 12.27
C LYS A 131 -1.85 -18.44 12.69
N MET A 132 -2.96 -19.12 12.96
CA MET A 132 -4.24 -18.47 13.25
C MET A 132 -4.24 -17.65 14.54
N ASP A 133 -3.36 -17.98 15.49
CA ASP A 133 -3.12 -17.20 16.70
C ASP A 133 -2.52 -15.82 16.40
N LEU A 134 -1.54 -15.76 15.49
CA LEU A 134 -0.93 -14.50 15.04
C LEU A 134 -1.87 -13.72 14.13
N TYR A 135 -2.63 -14.43 13.28
CA TYR A 135 -3.68 -13.84 12.47
C TYR A 135 -4.70 -13.11 13.35
N GLN A 136 -5.17 -13.75 14.43
CA GLN A 136 -6.10 -13.12 15.37
C GLN A 136 -5.52 -11.86 16.01
N LYS A 137 -4.23 -11.85 16.39
CA LYS A 137 -3.57 -10.64 16.92
C LYS A 137 -3.51 -9.50 15.89
N MET A 138 -3.31 -9.83 14.61
CA MET A 138 -3.40 -8.83 13.53
C MET A 138 -4.81 -8.25 13.46
N GLU A 139 -5.85 -9.09 13.46
CA GLU A 139 -7.24 -8.64 13.46
C GLU A 139 -7.52 -7.72 14.65
N GLU A 140 -7.13 -8.12 15.87
CA GLU A 140 -7.31 -7.33 17.09
C GLU A 140 -6.62 -5.96 17.00
N LYS A 141 -5.41 -5.88 16.42
CA LYS A 141 -4.74 -4.59 16.22
C LYS A 141 -5.51 -3.71 15.23
N MET A 142 -6.00 -4.29 14.13
CA MET A 142 -6.73 -3.56 13.09
C MET A 142 -8.15 -3.15 13.51
N GLN A 143 -8.78 -3.88 14.44
CA GLN A 143 -10.10 -3.54 15.00
C GLN A 143 -10.14 -2.14 15.63
N SER A 144 -9.01 -1.65 16.16
CA SER A 144 -8.93 -0.29 16.72
C SER A 144 -9.21 0.82 15.69
N LEU A 145 -9.08 0.51 14.39
CA LEU A 145 -9.25 1.45 13.28
C LEU A 145 -10.54 1.20 12.48
N ASP A 146 -11.39 0.28 12.95
CA ASP A 146 -12.51 -0.24 12.15
C ASP A 146 -13.54 0.83 11.77
N GLU A 147 -13.86 1.73 12.69
CA GLU A 147 -14.80 2.81 12.40
C GLU A 147 -14.13 3.93 11.59
N GLU A 148 -12.87 4.23 11.88
CA GLU A 148 -12.10 5.28 11.21
C GLU A 148 -11.90 4.96 9.71
N LEU A 149 -11.67 3.69 9.37
CA LEU A 149 -11.37 3.24 8.01
C LEU A 149 -12.55 2.56 7.30
N LYS A 150 -13.79 2.73 7.79
CA LYS A 150 -14.99 2.07 7.27
C LYS A 150 -15.31 2.34 5.79
N GLY A 151 -14.77 3.41 5.23
CA GLY A 151 -14.93 3.78 3.81
C GLY A 151 -13.78 3.34 2.91
N GLN A 152 -12.80 2.58 3.39
CA GLN A 152 -11.62 2.18 2.62
C GLN A 152 -11.81 0.81 1.98
N LEU A 153 -11.59 0.70 0.66
CA LEU A 153 -11.81 -0.55 -0.09
C LEU A 153 -10.95 -1.70 0.43
N VAL A 154 -9.68 -1.43 0.76
CA VAL A 154 -8.74 -2.44 1.28
C VAL A 154 -9.27 -3.14 2.53
N ARG A 155 -9.93 -2.40 3.42
CA ARG A 155 -10.52 -2.93 4.65
C ARG A 155 -11.71 -3.83 4.33
N GLU A 156 -12.56 -3.41 3.41
CA GLU A 156 -13.75 -4.18 3.04
C GLU A 156 -13.37 -5.47 2.34
N ILE A 157 -12.36 -5.45 1.46
CA ILE A 157 -11.76 -6.67 0.92
C ILE A 157 -11.23 -7.56 2.04
N ALA A 158 -10.54 -7.00 3.04
CA ALA A 158 -10.02 -7.76 4.17
C ALA A 158 -11.12 -8.46 4.97
N LYS A 159 -12.25 -7.79 5.23
CA LYS A 159 -13.40 -8.41 5.90
C LYS A 159 -14.01 -9.56 5.13
N GLU A 160 -14.13 -9.42 3.82
CA GLU A 160 -14.65 -10.48 2.96
C GLU A 160 -13.64 -11.64 2.82
N THR A 161 -12.35 -11.32 2.86
CA THR A 161 -11.26 -12.30 2.90
C THR A 161 -11.23 -13.05 4.24
N ASP A 162 -11.53 -12.38 5.35
CA ASP A 162 -11.68 -13.03 6.65
C ASP A 162 -12.80 -14.08 6.65
N LYS A 163 -13.94 -13.79 6.01
CA LYS A 163 -15.01 -14.79 5.81
C LYS A 163 -14.53 -15.99 5.01
N TYR A 164 -13.66 -15.78 4.03
CA TYR A 164 -13.02 -16.87 3.30
C TYR A 164 -12.14 -17.72 4.25
N TYR A 165 -11.26 -17.10 5.03
CA TYR A 165 -10.35 -17.80 5.94
C TYR A 165 -11.09 -18.57 7.05
N LYS A 166 -12.18 -17.99 7.58
CA LYS A 166 -13.02 -18.58 8.62
C LYS A 166 -14.10 -19.52 8.07
N ASN A 167 -14.21 -19.64 6.75
CA ASN A 167 -15.24 -20.43 6.06
C ASN A 167 -16.67 -20.09 6.51
N THR A 168 -16.99 -18.79 6.57
CA THR A 168 -18.30 -18.26 6.96
C THR A 168 -19.03 -17.60 5.78
N ASP A 169 -20.35 -17.40 5.94
CA ASP A 169 -21.24 -16.82 4.92
C ASP A 169 -21.08 -17.47 3.53
N ASP A 170 -20.96 -16.65 2.47
CA ASP A 170 -20.65 -17.10 1.11
C ASP A 170 -19.13 -17.04 0.81
N ARG A 171 -18.30 -16.92 1.85
CA ARG A 171 -16.84 -16.71 1.79
C ARG A 171 -16.44 -15.42 1.06
N GLY A 172 -17.33 -14.42 1.04
CA GLY A 172 -17.10 -13.12 0.42
C GLY A 172 -17.34 -13.06 -1.08
N LEU A 173 -17.84 -14.15 -1.69
CA LEU A 173 -17.96 -14.28 -3.14
C LEU A 173 -18.79 -13.16 -3.77
N ALA A 174 -19.95 -12.83 -3.20
CA ALA A 174 -20.83 -11.81 -3.75
C ALA A 174 -20.18 -10.41 -3.75
N PHE A 175 -19.27 -10.14 -2.81
CA PHE A 175 -18.49 -8.91 -2.82
C PHE A 175 -17.39 -8.95 -3.88
N TYR A 176 -16.66 -10.05 -4.00
CA TYR A 176 -15.62 -10.21 -5.02
C TYR A 176 -16.18 -10.03 -6.43
N GLU A 177 -17.33 -10.63 -6.74
CA GLU A 177 -17.99 -10.47 -8.04
C GLU A 177 -18.32 -9.00 -8.34
N LYS A 178 -18.83 -8.23 -7.36
CA LYS A 178 -19.09 -6.79 -7.53
C LYS A 178 -17.82 -6.01 -7.85
N VAL A 179 -16.72 -6.29 -7.13
CA VAL A 179 -15.43 -5.62 -7.37
C VAL A 179 -14.89 -5.96 -8.76
N LEU A 180 -15.03 -7.22 -9.21
CA LEU A 180 -14.59 -7.65 -10.54
C LEU A 180 -15.38 -6.95 -11.66
N ASP A 181 -16.69 -6.76 -11.46
CA ASP A 181 -17.60 -6.01 -12.34
C ASP A 181 -17.34 -4.49 -12.32
N GLY A 182 -16.39 -4.02 -11.50
CA GLY A 182 -16.06 -2.60 -11.38
C GLY A 182 -17.00 -1.80 -10.47
N ASN A 183 -17.86 -2.49 -9.72
CA ASN A 183 -18.73 -1.88 -8.72
C ASN A 183 -18.03 -1.84 -7.36
N TYR A 184 -17.31 -0.75 -7.12
CA TYR A 184 -16.57 -0.50 -5.87
C TYR A 184 -17.40 0.25 -4.81
N GLY A 185 -18.71 0.43 -5.01
CA GLY A 185 -19.56 1.20 -4.10
C GLY A 185 -19.08 2.64 -3.89
N GLU A 186 -19.24 3.14 -2.66
CA GLU A 186 -18.76 4.47 -2.24
C GLU A 186 -17.37 4.41 -1.58
N TYR A 187 -16.63 3.30 -1.79
CA TYR A 187 -15.34 3.10 -1.15
C TYR A 187 -14.25 3.95 -1.79
N THR A 188 -13.37 4.47 -0.93
CA THR A 188 -12.14 5.16 -1.30
C THR A 188 -11.00 4.15 -1.49
N TYR A 189 -10.16 4.40 -2.49
CA TYR A 189 -9.01 3.57 -2.83
C TYR A 189 -8.06 4.33 -3.77
N SER A 190 -6.79 3.94 -3.77
CA SER A 190 -5.81 4.39 -4.73
C SER A 190 -6.01 3.70 -6.07
N LYS A 191 -6.00 4.49 -7.14
CA LYS A 191 -6.01 4.00 -8.53
C LYS A 191 -4.79 3.12 -8.84
N THR A 192 -3.68 3.26 -8.12
CA THR A 192 -2.54 2.37 -8.29
C THR A 192 -2.84 1.00 -7.69
N MET A 193 -3.56 0.92 -6.57
CA MET A 193 -3.81 -0.35 -5.86
C MET A 193 -4.97 -1.17 -6.46
N ILE A 194 -5.88 -0.53 -7.20
CA ILE A 194 -7.10 -1.21 -7.67
C ILE A 194 -6.83 -2.45 -8.53
N GLY A 195 -5.79 -2.44 -9.37
CA GLY A 195 -5.41 -3.60 -10.19
C GLY A 195 -4.99 -4.80 -9.33
N LEU A 196 -4.22 -4.54 -8.27
CA LEU A 196 -3.82 -5.57 -7.31
C LEU A 196 -5.02 -6.13 -6.55
N TYR A 197 -5.92 -5.25 -6.09
CA TYR A 197 -7.15 -5.67 -5.41
C TYR A 197 -8.04 -6.55 -6.29
N LYS A 198 -8.24 -6.17 -7.57
CA LYS A 198 -8.97 -7.01 -8.52
C LYS A 198 -8.33 -8.39 -8.68
N SER A 199 -7.01 -8.44 -8.76
CA SER A 199 -6.27 -9.71 -8.88
C SER A 199 -6.45 -10.61 -7.65
N ILE A 200 -6.44 -10.02 -6.45
CA ILE A 200 -6.66 -10.74 -5.18
C ILE A 200 -8.08 -11.27 -5.09
N VAL A 201 -9.09 -10.43 -5.31
CA VAL A 201 -10.49 -10.89 -5.24
C VAL A 201 -10.80 -11.91 -6.35
N ASN A 202 -10.17 -11.79 -7.52
CA ASN A 202 -10.23 -12.81 -8.58
C ASN A 202 -9.66 -14.14 -8.11
N ALA A 203 -8.50 -14.15 -7.45
CA ALA A 203 -7.89 -15.36 -6.90
C ALA A 203 -8.77 -16.02 -5.85
N ASN A 204 -9.29 -15.25 -4.88
CA ASN A 204 -10.18 -15.77 -3.86
C ASN A 204 -11.51 -16.29 -4.46
N ALA A 205 -12.10 -15.57 -5.43
CA ALA A 205 -13.30 -16.02 -6.14
C ALA A 205 -13.05 -17.30 -6.96
N ALA A 206 -11.95 -17.36 -7.70
CA ALA A 206 -11.53 -18.54 -8.45
C ALA A 206 -11.47 -19.79 -7.57
N ARG A 207 -10.88 -19.65 -6.37
CA ARG A 207 -10.82 -20.77 -5.44
C ARG A 207 -12.20 -21.18 -4.92
N ILE A 208 -13.10 -20.24 -4.67
CA ILE A 208 -14.49 -20.53 -4.31
C ILE A 208 -15.21 -21.26 -5.45
N TYR A 209 -15.03 -20.84 -6.70
CA TYR A 209 -15.65 -21.49 -7.86
C TYR A 209 -15.18 -22.94 -8.01
N LEU A 210 -13.88 -23.20 -7.88
CA LEU A 210 -13.34 -24.57 -7.88
C LEU A 210 -13.95 -25.43 -6.78
N ASP A 211 -14.01 -24.92 -5.55
CA ASP A 211 -14.58 -25.65 -4.41
C ASP A 211 -16.06 -25.99 -4.63
N ARG A 212 -16.79 -25.17 -5.39
CA ARG A 212 -18.20 -25.36 -5.73
C ARG A 212 -18.40 -26.19 -7.01
N GLY A 213 -17.35 -26.51 -7.75
CA GLY A 213 -17.42 -27.18 -9.05
C GLY A 213 -17.94 -26.28 -10.20
N ASP A 214 -17.96 -24.96 -10.02
CA ASP A 214 -18.42 -23.99 -11.02
C ASP A 214 -17.31 -23.72 -12.05
N THR A 215 -17.16 -24.66 -12.99
CA THR A 215 -16.07 -24.63 -13.97
C THR A 215 -16.21 -23.47 -14.95
N GLU A 216 -17.43 -23.06 -15.28
CA GLU A 216 -17.69 -21.95 -16.22
C GLU A 216 -17.24 -20.64 -15.60
N LYS A 217 -17.64 -20.36 -14.36
CA LYS A 217 -17.17 -19.17 -13.64
C LYS A 217 -15.67 -19.22 -13.39
N TYR A 218 -15.11 -20.36 -13.00
CA TYR A 218 -13.67 -20.50 -12.84
C TYR A 218 -12.91 -20.12 -14.12
N GLN A 219 -13.37 -20.57 -15.30
CA GLN A 219 -12.70 -20.29 -16.56
C GLN A 219 -12.60 -18.78 -16.86
N THR A 220 -13.58 -17.98 -16.41
CA THR A 220 -13.54 -16.51 -16.56
C THR A 220 -12.45 -15.83 -15.73
N THR A 221 -11.92 -16.51 -14.71
CA THR A 221 -10.87 -15.97 -13.83
C THR A 221 -9.46 -16.22 -14.34
N VAL A 222 -9.27 -17.25 -15.19
CA VAL A 222 -7.97 -17.85 -15.52
C VAL A 222 -6.98 -16.86 -16.12
N GLU A 223 -7.41 -15.99 -17.04
CA GLU A 223 -6.54 -15.01 -17.68
C GLU A 223 -5.91 -14.06 -16.63
N MET A 224 -6.73 -13.51 -15.74
CA MET A 224 -6.25 -12.63 -14.67
C MET A 224 -5.40 -13.39 -13.64
N LEU A 225 -5.67 -14.67 -13.36
CA LEU A 225 -4.79 -15.48 -12.51
C LEU A 225 -3.42 -15.67 -13.16
N ARG A 226 -3.37 -15.91 -14.47
CA ARG A 226 -2.13 -16.07 -15.23
C ARG A 226 -1.28 -14.81 -15.18
N ASP A 227 -1.89 -13.66 -15.41
CA ASP A 227 -1.19 -12.38 -15.33
C ASP A 227 -0.71 -12.11 -13.89
N PHE A 228 -1.51 -12.46 -12.89
CA PHE A 228 -1.16 -12.25 -11.49
C PHE A 228 0.02 -13.13 -11.04
N ASP A 229 0.07 -14.38 -11.50
CA ASP A 229 1.15 -15.35 -11.21
C ASP A 229 2.53 -14.87 -11.70
N GLN A 230 2.58 -13.98 -12.69
CA GLN A 230 3.84 -13.39 -13.15
C GLN A 230 4.51 -12.47 -12.12
N SER A 231 3.75 -11.99 -11.12
CA SER A 231 4.26 -11.16 -10.04
C SER A 231 4.67 -11.97 -8.81
N GLY A 232 5.69 -11.53 -8.08
CA GLY A 232 6.12 -12.21 -6.85
C GLY A 232 5.02 -12.29 -5.77
N VAL A 233 4.19 -11.24 -5.65
CA VAL A 233 3.03 -11.23 -4.74
C VAL A 233 1.96 -12.21 -5.22
N GLY A 234 1.60 -12.19 -6.50
CA GLY A 234 0.56 -13.04 -7.05
C GLY A 234 0.92 -14.51 -7.02
N HIS A 235 2.14 -14.88 -7.39
CA HIS A 235 2.62 -16.26 -7.29
C HIS A 235 2.44 -16.82 -5.87
N ARG A 236 2.85 -16.05 -4.84
CA ARG A 236 2.69 -16.45 -3.44
C ARG A 236 1.23 -16.50 -3.00
N TRP A 237 0.40 -15.59 -3.50
CA TRP A 237 -1.03 -15.55 -3.20
C TRP A 237 -1.79 -16.73 -3.81
N LEU A 238 -1.45 -17.13 -5.04
CA LEU A 238 -2.05 -18.31 -5.67
C LEU A 238 -1.62 -19.59 -4.96
N ALA A 239 -0.34 -19.67 -4.55
CA ALA A 239 0.16 -20.78 -3.76
C ALA A 239 -0.55 -20.92 -2.40
N SER A 240 -0.86 -19.81 -1.70
CA SER A 240 -1.60 -19.86 -0.43
C SER A 240 -3.03 -20.37 -0.58
N LEU A 241 -3.62 -20.21 -1.77
CA LEU A 241 -4.96 -20.70 -2.09
C LEU A 241 -4.95 -22.10 -2.73
N ASP A 242 -3.78 -22.74 -2.90
CA ASP A 242 -3.63 -23.98 -3.67
C ASP A 242 -4.26 -23.86 -5.08
N LEU A 243 -4.02 -22.73 -5.72
CA LEU A 243 -4.39 -22.48 -7.11
C LEU A 243 -3.17 -22.69 -8.01
N LYS A 244 -3.30 -23.57 -8.99
CA LYS A 244 -2.30 -23.79 -10.04
C LYS A 244 -2.84 -23.27 -11.35
N VAL A 245 -2.11 -22.36 -11.98
CA VAL A 245 -2.44 -21.86 -13.31
C VAL A 245 -1.52 -22.55 -14.30
N GLU A 246 -2.08 -23.28 -15.26
CA GLU A 246 -1.29 -23.84 -16.35
C GLU A 246 -0.87 -22.68 -17.28
N ASN A 247 0.42 -22.37 -17.25
CA ASN A 247 1.03 -21.45 -18.19
C ASN A 247 1.30 -22.26 -19.47
N GLU A 248 0.60 -21.93 -20.56
CA GLU A 248 1.04 -22.32 -21.90
C GLU A 248 2.38 -21.60 -22.15
N GLN A 249 3.50 -22.23 -21.78
CA GLN A 249 4.80 -21.79 -22.25
C GLN A 249 4.87 -22.12 -23.75
N PRO A 250 5.24 -21.17 -24.62
CA PRO A 250 5.74 -21.55 -25.94
C PRO A 250 7.01 -22.36 -25.73
N GLU A 251 7.07 -23.56 -26.31
CA GLU A 251 8.30 -24.35 -26.39
C GLU A 251 9.37 -23.58 -27.18
N ASP A 252 10.60 -23.63 -26.66
CA ASP A 252 11.91 -23.28 -27.24
C ASP A 252 12.27 -21.81 -27.52
N GLU A 253 13.15 -21.24 -26.68
CA GLU A 253 14.51 -20.85 -27.08
C GLU A 253 15.41 -20.70 -25.83
N GLU A 254 16.52 -21.43 -25.78
CA GLU A 254 17.59 -21.27 -24.79
C GLU A 254 18.18 -19.84 -24.85
N GLY A 255 17.91 -19.04 -23.81
CA GLY A 255 18.45 -17.69 -23.58
C GLY A 255 18.34 -17.33 -22.10
N PRO A 256 19.23 -16.49 -21.54
CA PRO A 256 19.67 -16.58 -20.15
C PRO A 256 18.54 -16.34 -19.14
N SER A 257 18.61 -17.06 -18.03
CA SER A 257 17.73 -16.99 -16.86
C SER A 257 17.28 -15.56 -16.54
N SER A 258 16.01 -15.28 -16.79
CA SER A 258 15.33 -14.06 -16.34
C SER A 258 14.96 -14.19 -14.86
N ASP A 259 15.97 -14.18 -13.99
CA ASP A 259 15.81 -14.04 -12.53
C ASP A 259 15.84 -12.55 -12.12
N GLU A 260 15.07 -11.70 -12.82
CA GLU A 260 14.79 -10.33 -12.40
C GLU A 260 13.28 -10.08 -12.40
N ASN A 261 12.55 -10.85 -11.58
CA ASN A 261 11.13 -10.60 -11.33
C ASN A 261 10.97 -9.49 -10.29
N ASN A 262 10.50 -8.34 -10.81
CA ASN A 262 10.15 -7.12 -10.12
C ASN A 262 9.09 -7.35 -9.03
N GLU A 263 9.48 -7.26 -7.76
CA GLU A 263 8.56 -7.24 -6.62
C GLU A 263 7.81 -5.91 -6.45
N THR A 264 8.13 -4.92 -7.30
CA THR A 264 7.46 -3.63 -7.33
C THR A 264 6.20 -3.75 -8.17
N PHE A 265 5.04 -3.89 -7.52
CA PHE A 265 3.85 -3.24 -8.09
C PHE A 265 4.22 -1.76 -8.16
N GLN A 266 4.36 -1.23 -9.39
CA GLN A 266 4.96 0.08 -9.66
C GLN A 266 4.47 1.17 -8.68
N ILE A 267 5.25 1.43 -7.64
CA ILE A 267 5.31 2.74 -6.99
C ILE A 267 6.10 3.59 -7.99
N THR A 268 5.49 3.90 -9.13
CA THR A 268 6.13 4.77 -10.11
C THR A 268 6.29 6.14 -9.50
N GLU A 269 7.33 6.86 -9.92
CA GLU A 269 7.55 8.28 -9.63
C GLU A 269 6.31 9.16 -9.92
N ASP A 270 5.29 8.64 -10.61
CA ASP A 270 3.98 9.25 -10.78
C ASP A 270 3.16 9.39 -9.50
N SER A 271 3.34 8.55 -8.47
CA SER A 271 2.69 8.76 -7.17
C SER A 271 3.27 9.97 -6.43
N ALA A 272 4.55 10.29 -6.65
CA ALA A 272 5.17 11.51 -6.12
C ALA A 272 4.73 12.75 -6.92
N LYS A 273 4.62 12.65 -8.25
CA LYS A 273 4.11 13.73 -9.09
C LYS A 273 2.61 13.99 -8.89
N GLN A 274 1.79 12.97 -8.65
CA GLN A 274 0.36 13.15 -8.35
C GLN A 274 0.13 13.78 -6.99
N ALA A 275 0.97 13.50 -5.99
CA ALA A 275 0.94 14.22 -4.71
C ALA A 275 1.25 15.72 -4.89
N ASP A 276 2.28 16.06 -5.67
CA ASP A 276 2.63 17.46 -5.98
C ASP A 276 1.52 18.20 -6.78
N VAL A 277 0.78 17.50 -7.66
CA VAL A 277 -0.34 18.09 -8.41
C VAL A 277 -1.56 18.33 -7.52
N VAL A 278 -1.85 17.40 -6.60
CA VAL A 278 -2.98 17.52 -5.65
C VAL A 278 -2.72 18.63 -4.63
N ASP A 279 -1.49 18.76 -4.12
CA ASP A 279 -1.12 19.88 -3.23
C ASP A 279 -1.20 21.23 -3.97
N ALA A 280 -0.80 21.29 -5.25
CA ALA A 280 -0.89 22.51 -6.05
C ALA A 280 -2.34 22.92 -6.41
N GLU A 281 -3.27 21.97 -6.56
CA GLU A 281 -4.70 22.25 -6.77
C GLU A 281 -5.41 22.66 -5.48
N VAL A 282 -5.07 22.05 -4.34
CA VAL A 282 -5.65 22.40 -3.04
C VAL A 282 -5.23 23.80 -2.60
N VAL A 283 -3.95 24.17 -2.80
CA VAL A 283 -3.46 25.53 -2.50
C VAL A 283 -4.14 26.58 -3.38
N LYS A 284 -4.41 26.27 -4.66
CA LYS A 284 -5.13 27.18 -5.57
C LYS A 284 -6.61 27.34 -5.22
N GLU A 285 -7.28 26.28 -4.73
CA GLU A 285 -8.66 26.38 -4.25
C GLU A 285 -8.76 27.16 -2.93
N GLU A 286 -7.75 27.10 -2.06
CA GLU A 286 -7.71 27.86 -0.81
C GLU A 286 -7.38 29.35 -1.06
N GLU A 287 -6.44 29.68 -1.94
CA GLU A 287 -6.14 31.08 -2.34
C GLU A 287 -7.36 31.76 -3.01
N ASN A 288 -8.10 31.04 -3.87
CA ASN A 288 -9.32 31.57 -4.47
C ASN A 288 -10.44 31.79 -3.44
N LYS A 289 -10.53 30.96 -2.40
CA LYS A 289 -11.54 31.11 -1.34
C LYS A 289 -11.21 32.24 -0.38
N GLU A 290 -9.95 32.52 -0.11
CA GLU A 290 -9.54 33.68 0.70
C GLU A 290 -9.75 34.99 -0.05
N GLN A 291 -9.48 35.06 -1.36
CA GLN A 291 -9.78 36.24 -2.18
C GLN A 291 -11.28 36.54 -2.29
N ASP A 292 -12.13 35.52 -2.46
CA ASP A 292 -13.59 35.68 -2.48
C ASP A 292 -14.18 36.12 -1.12
N HIS A 293 -13.43 35.88 -0.03
CA HIS A 293 -13.85 36.26 1.33
C HIS A 293 -13.36 37.65 1.75
N GLU A 294 -12.29 38.16 1.14
CA GLU A 294 -11.82 39.55 1.27
C GLU A 294 -12.64 40.52 0.41
N GLU A 295 -12.98 40.18 -0.84
CA GLU A 295 -13.83 41.05 -1.69
C GLU A 295 -15.23 41.26 -1.10
N LYS A 296 -15.79 40.27 -0.37
CA LYS A 296 -17.10 40.42 0.30
C LYS A 296 -17.07 41.23 1.59
N LYS A 297 -15.90 41.58 2.12
CA LYS A 297 -15.78 42.43 3.32
C LYS A 297 -15.62 43.91 2.99
N GLU A 298 -15.12 44.26 1.81
CA GLU A 298 -15.00 45.66 1.39
C GLU A 298 -16.32 46.27 0.87
N ASP A 299 -17.31 45.46 0.49
CA ASP A 299 -18.62 45.95 0.03
C ASP A 299 -19.64 46.22 1.17
N HIS A 300 -19.23 46.11 2.45
CA HIS A 300 -20.09 46.31 3.62
C HIS A 300 -19.56 47.26 4.70
N GLU A 301 -18.71 48.22 4.35
CA GLU A 301 -18.46 49.44 5.14
C GLU A 301 -18.94 50.73 4.46
#